data_AF-A0A2S7IQA7-F1
#
_entry.id   AF-A0A2S7IQA7-F1
#
_cell.length_a   1.000
_cell.length_b   1.000
_cell.length_c   1.000
_cell.angle_alpha   90.00
_cell.angle_beta   90.00
_cell.angle_gamma   90.00
#
_symmetry.space_group_name_H-M   'P 1'
#
loop_
_entity.id
_entity.type
_entity.pdbx_description
1 polymer ?
#
loop_
_entity_poly.entity_id
_entity_poly.type
_entity_poly.pdbx_seq_one_letter_code
_entity_poly.pdbx_strand_id
1 'polypeptide(L)'
;MEEYCRKRVKEGNEAYIYAGGNGKGGWGTNPTTMYTGISLSYYEGRFSMTVYESCWKVALILPEGSDDLNRISKETVEVIAVNMPNSMEVAGTTWQKWKLSVKELESLTGLDFFSALPQSVQDKLEK
;
A
#
# COMPACT_ATOMS: atom_id res chain seq x y z
N MET A 1 6.62 -7.02 -2.68
CA MET A 1 5.21 -7.36 -2.36
C MET A 1 4.44 -7.68 -3.65
N GLU A 2 4.72 -6.94 -4.72
CA GLU A 2 4.17 -7.09 -6.07
C GLU A 2 4.28 -8.51 -6.63
N GLU A 3 5.45 -9.15 -6.46
CA GLU A 3 5.65 -10.52 -6.91
C GLU A 3 4.77 -11.52 -6.15
N TYR A 4 4.50 -11.25 -4.87
CA TYR A 4 3.58 -12.05 -4.08
C TYR A 4 2.15 -11.93 -4.62
N CYS A 5 1.65 -10.72 -4.86
CA CYS A 5 0.32 -10.52 -5.47
C CYS A 5 0.22 -11.22 -6.85
N ARG A 6 1.26 -11.08 -7.70
CA ARG A 6 1.30 -11.79 -9.00
C ARG A 6 1.25 -13.30 -8.85
N LYS A 7 1.99 -13.85 -7.87
CA LYS A 7 1.97 -15.28 -7.56
C LYS A 7 0.56 -15.72 -7.14
N ARG A 8 -0.08 -15.00 -6.21
CA ARG A 8 -1.45 -15.32 -5.76
C ARG A 8 -2.44 -15.32 -6.91
N VAL A 9 -2.36 -14.33 -7.81
CA VAL A 9 -3.23 -14.29 -9.00
C VAL A 9 -3.00 -15.50 -9.91
N LYS A 10 -1.75 -15.87 -10.18
CA LYS A 10 -1.41 -17.07 -10.97
C LYS A 10 -1.88 -18.38 -10.32
N GLU A 11 -2.12 -18.39 -9.01
CA GLU A 11 -2.66 -19.52 -8.25
C GLU A 11 -4.20 -19.60 -8.28
N GLY A 12 -4.86 -18.83 -9.16
CA GLY A 12 -6.32 -18.83 -9.30
C GLY A 12 -7.04 -17.91 -8.33
N ASN A 13 -6.39 -16.80 -7.95
CA ASN A 13 -7.00 -15.75 -7.14
C ASN A 13 -7.18 -14.48 -7.99
N GLU A 14 -8.04 -13.59 -7.53
CA GLU A 14 -8.14 -12.21 -7.98
C GLU A 14 -7.62 -11.28 -6.86
N ALA A 15 -7.16 -10.07 -7.23
CA ALA A 15 -6.59 -9.13 -6.26
C ALA A 15 -7.05 -7.70 -6.51
N TYR A 16 -7.55 -7.06 -5.45
CA TYR A 16 -7.94 -5.65 -5.41
C TYR A 16 -6.87 -4.85 -4.66
N ILE A 17 -6.26 -3.86 -5.32
CA ILE A 17 -5.07 -3.18 -4.80
C ILE A 17 -5.27 -1.67 -4.70
N TYR A 18 -4.98 -1.11 -3.53
CA TYR A 18 -4.76 0.32 -3.30
C TYR A 18 -3.27 0.55 -3.03
N ALA A 19 -2.70 1.64 -3.54
CA ALA A 19 -1.32 2.00 -3.25
C ALA A 19 -1.10 3.52 -3.32
N GLY A 20 -0.14 4.01 -2.56
CA GLY A 20 0.20 5.44 -2.54
C GLY A 20 1.44 5.74 -1.71
N GLY A 21 1.75 7.04 -1.61
CA GLY A 21 2.75 7.57 -0.70
C GLY A 21 2.12 8.21 0.53
N ASN A 22 2.85 8.30 1.64
CA ASN A 22 2.44 9.05 2.82
C ASN A 22 3.57 9.97 3.30
N GLY A 23 3.20 11.09 3.93
CA GLY A 23 4.14 12.05 4.49
C GLY A 23 5.00 12.80 3.46
N LYS A 24 6.01 13.53 3.95
CA LYS A 24 7.01 14.19 3.11
C LYS A 24 8.39 13.91 3.70
N GLY A 25 9.24 13.24 2.94
CA GLY A 25 10.53 12.77 3.44
C GLY A 25 11.02 11.61 2.60
N GLY A 26 12.25 11.18 2.81
CA GLY A 26 12.84 10.10 2.06
C GLY A 26 14.34 10.19 2.16
N TRP A 27 14.97 9.06 2.44
CA TRP A 27 16.41 9.02 2.71
C TRP A 27 17.11 8.37 1.53
N GLY A 28 18.04 9.10 0.94
CA GLY A 28 18.92 8.56 -0.09
C GLY A 28 19.95 7.59 0.48
N THR A 29 20.90 7.20 -0.35
CA THR A 29 22.05 6.38 0.08
C THR A 29 22.91 7.04 1.15
N ASN A 30 22.86 8.38 1.26
CA ASN A 30 23.43 9.12 2.37
C ASN A 30 22.36 9.34 3.46
N PRO A 31 22.47 8.70 4.63
CA PRO A 31 21.46 8.75 5.69
C PRO A 31 21.48 10.08 6.47
N THR A 32 22.21 11.10 6.02
CA THR A 32 22.24 12.43 6.65
C THR A 32 21.36 13.46 5.94
N THR A 33 20.85 13.14 4.75
CA THR A 33 19.99 14.06 3.97
C THR A 33 18.63 13.44 3.70
N MET A 34 17.59 14.10 4.24
CA MET A 34 16.20 13.81 3.93
C MET A 34 15.73 14.68 2.76
N TYR A 35 15.13 14.05 1.76
CA TYR A 35 14.53 14.72 0.61
C TYR A 35 13.02 14.84 0.82
N THR A 36 12.48 16.05 0.72
CA THR A 36 11.03 16.29 0.76
C THR A 36 10.46 16.65 -0.61
N GLY A 37 11.34 16.96 -1.57
CA GLY A 37 10.96 17.24 -2.94
C GLY A 37 12.15 17.24 -3.89
N ILE A 38 11.86 17.03 -5.17
CA ILE A 38 12.82 17.12 -6.28
C ILE A 38 12.34 18.25 -7.19
N SER A 39 13.21 19.21 -7.47
CA SER A 39 12.93 20.29 -8.42
C SER A 39 13.86 20.20 -9.61
N LEU A 40 13.28 20.13 -10.82
CA LEU A 40 14.00 20.12 -12.08
C LEU A 40 13.64 21.39 -12.85
N SER A 41 14.66 22.12 -13.31
CA SER A 41 14.46 23.25 -14.22
C SER A 41 14.71 22.78 -15.64
N TYR A 42 13.79 23.09 -16.55
CA TYR A 42 13.92 22.84 -17.99
C TYR A 42 13.65 24.14 -18.75
N TYR A 43 13.96 24.15 -20.05
CA TYR A 43 13.91 25.37 -20.88
C TYR A 43 12.53 26.07 -20.89
N GLU A 44 11.44 25.32 -20.66
CA GLU A 44 10.06 25.84 -20.66
C GLU A 44 9.39 25.90 -19.26
N GLY A 45 10.11 25.64 -18.16
CA GLY A 45 9.52 25.78 -16.83
C GLY A 45 10.22 25.01 -15.70
N ARG A 46 9.59 25.07 -14.52
CA ARG A 46 10.01 24.32 -13.32
C ARG A 46 9.02 23.20 -13.06
N PHE A 47 9.53 22.00 -12.88
CA PHE A 47 8.77 20.84 -12.40
C PHE A 47 9.21 20.53 -10.97
N SER A 48 8.25 20.32 -10.07
CA SER A 48 8.51 19.92 -8.69
C SER A 48 7.68 18.69 -8.33
N MET A 49 8.33 17.69 -7.74
CA MET A 49 7.70 16.48 -7.25
C MET A 49 7.97 16.31 -5.75
N THR A 50 6.94 15.95 -4.99
CA THR A 50 7.10 15.61 -3.57
C THR A 50 7.77 14.24 -3.43
N VAL A 51 8.67 14.10 -2.45
CA VAL A 51 9.19 12.79 -2.03
C VAL A 51 8.41 12.35 -0.80
N TYR A 52 7.76 11.19 -0.88
CA TYR A 52 6.97 10.62 0.20
C TYR A 52 7.86 9.84 1.18
N GLU A 53 7.60 10.02 2.48
CA GLU A 53 8.34 9.40 3.58
C GLU A 53 8.21 7.89 3.56
N SER A 54 7.05 7.40 3.14
CA SER A 54 6.78 5.98 2.99
C SER A 54 5.90 5.70 1.76
N CYS A 55 5.98 4.47 1.28
CA CYS A 55 5.12 3.92 0.25
C CYS A 55 4.26 2.81 0.88
N TRP A 56 2.96 2.96 0.78
CA TRP A 56 2.00 2.00 1.33
C TRP A 56 1.23 1.26 0.24
N LYS A 57 0.72 0.09 0.60
CA LYS A 57 -0.11 -0.74 -0.28
C LYS A 57 -1.06 -1.59 0.54
N VAL A 58 -2.30 -1.71 0.08
CA VAL A 58 -3.32 -2.63 0.57
C VAL A 58 -3.67 -3.58 -0.57
N ALA A 59 -3.68 -4.88 -0.31
CA ALA A 59 -4.16 -5.91 -1.24
C ALA A 59 -5.20 -6.79 -0.56
N LEU A 60 -6.39 -6.85 -1.13
CA LEU A 60 -7.42 -7.83 -0.83
C LEU A 60 -7.33 -8.95 -1.88
N ILE A 61 -7.17 -10.19 -1.43
CA ILE A 61 -6.92 -11.37 -2.26
C ILE A 61 -7.95 -12.43 -1.91
N LEU A 62 -8.60 -12.98 -2.93
CA LEU A 62 -9.64 -14.00 -2.81
C LEU A 62 -9.64 -14.92 -4.05
N PRO A 63 -10.17 -16.15 -3.97
CA PRO A 63 -10.27 -17.04 -5.11
C PRO A 63 -11.04 -16.39 -6.28
N GLU A 64 -10.58 -16.61 -7.52
CA GLU A 64 -11.23 -16.09 -8.71
C GLU A 64 -12.67 -16.61 -8.85
N GLY A 65 -13.60 -15.77 -9.31
CA GLY A 65 -14.96 -16.19 -9.62
C GLY A 65 -15.91 -15.02 -9.86
N SER A 66 -17.14 -15.10 -9.35
CA SER A 66 -18.18 -14.09 -9.56
C SER A 66 -18.84 -13.65 -8.25
N ASP A 67 -19.49 -12.48 -8.27
CA ASP A 67 -20.22 -11.93 -7.12
C ASP A 67 -19.30 -11.65 -5.90
N ASP A 68 -18.28 -10.85 -6.12
CA ASP A 68 -17.17 -10.65 -5.19
C ASP A 68 -17.62 -10.04 -3.87
N LEU A 69 -18.58 -9.12 -3.91
CA LEU A 69 -19.15 -8.49 -2.70
C LEU A 69 -19.73 -9.54 -1.74
N ASN A 70 -20.43 -10.53 -2.29
CA ASN A 70 -21.00 -11.63 -1.53
C ASN A 70 -19.90 -12.56 -1.01
N ARG A 71 -18.89 -12.89 -1.82
CA ARG A 71 -17.76 -13.76 -1.41
C ARG A 71 -16.93 -13.14 -0.31
N ILE A 72 -16.55 -11.87 -0.44
CA ILE A 72 -15.83 -11.10 0.59
C ILE A 72 -16.60 -11.10 1.93
N SER A 73 -17.93 -11.10 1.88
CA SER A 73 -18.75 -11.10 3.10
C SER A 73 -18.84 -12.47 3.81
N LYS A 74 -18.63 -13.58 3.07
CA LYS A 74 -18.90 -14.95 3.52
C LYS A 74 -17.64 -15.81 3.69
N GLU A 75 -16.60 -15.55 2.91
CA GLU A 75 -15.39 -16.36 2.85
C GLU A 75 -14.25 -15.71 3.63
N THR A 76 -13.29 -16.53 4.05
CA THR A 76 -12.02 -16.02 4.57
C THR A 76 -11.20 -15.50 3.41
N VAL A 77 -11.08 -14.18 3.31
CA VAL A 77 -10.23 -13.49 2.34
C VAL A 77 -8.90 -13.10 2.98
N GLU A 78 -7.87 -12.96 2.16
CA GLU A 78 -6.55 -12.51 2.59
C GLU A 78 -6.44 -11.00 2.38
N VAL A 79 -6.20 -10.24 3.45
CA VAL A 79 -5.93 -8.81 3.38
C VAL A 79 -4.50 -8.56 3.85
N ILE A 80 -3.73 -7.84 3.02
CA ILE A 80 -2.36 -7.47 3.31
C ILE A 80 -2.25 -5.95 3.20
N ALA A 81 -1.90 -5.28 4.30
CA ALA A 81 -1.46 -3.90 4.29
C ALA A 81 0.03 -3.82 4.64
N VAL A 82 0.76 -2.96 3.94
CA VAL A 82 2.17 -2.62 4.20
C VAL A 82 2.39 -1.12 4.12
N ASN A 83 3.30 -0.61 4.93
CA ASN A 83 3.78 0.77 4.89
C ASN A 83 5.31 0.77 4.98
N MET A 84 5.98 0.87 3.84
CA MET A 84 7.43 0.72 3.74
C MET A 84 8.10 2.09 3.74
N PRO A 85 9.11 2.35 4.60
CA PRO A 85 9.82 3.62 4.58
C PRO A 85 10.55 3.79 3.25
N ASN A 86 10.56 5.02 2.74
CA ASN A 86 11.32 5.39 1.55
C ASN A 86 12.78 5.68 1.94
N SER A 87 13.48 4.63 2.38
CA SER A 87 14.85 4.71 2.90
C SER A 87 15.64 3.44 2.59
N MET A 88 16.97 3.48 2.79
CA MET A 88 17.83 2.31 2.63
C MET A 88 17.60 1.20 3.67
N GLU A 89 16.81 1.44 4.72
CA GLU A 89 16.46 0.43 5.72
C GLU A 89 15.65 -0.74 5.15
N VAL A 90 15.02 -0.53 3.99
CA VAL A 90 14.29 -1.59 3.28
C VAL A 90 15.22 -2.57 2.59
N ALA A 91 16.48 -2.17 2.31
CA ALA A 91 17.44 -3.01 1.59
C ALA A 91 17.75 -4.28 2.39
N GLY A 92 17.67 -5.44 1.73
CA GLY A 92 17.89 -6.73 2.38
C GLY A 92 16.75 -7.19 3.32
N THR A 93 15.65 -6.44 3.42
CA THR A 93 14.46 -6.84 4.19
C THR A 93 13.37 -7.40 3.27
N THR A 94 12.43 -8.13 3.85
CA THR A 94 11.23 -8.59 3.15
C THR A 94 10.05 -7.68 3.49
N TRP A 95 9.09 -7.55 2.57
CA TRP A 95 7.93 -6.66 2.75
C TRP A 95 7.11 -7.02 4.00
N GLN A 96 7.16 -8.27 4.44
CA GLN A 96 6.48 -8.75 5.64
C GLN A 96 6.91 -8.02 6.92
N LYS A 97 8.13 -7.46 6.96
CA LYS A 97 8.63 -6.64 8.07
C LYS A 97 7.80 -5.37 8.28
N TRP A 98 7.19 -4.87 7.21
CA TRP A 98 6.52 -3.57 7.17
C TRP A 98 4.99 -3.70 7.14
N LYS A 99 4.48 -4.86 7.59
CA LYS A 99 3.03 -5.10 7.71
C LYS A 99 2.45 -4.30 8.86
N LEU A 100 1.22 -3.86 8.64
CA LEU A 100 0.34 -3.23 9.60
C LEU A 100 -1.10 -3.65 9.25
N SER A 101 -2.04 -3.40 10.16
CA SER A 101 -3.47 -3.49 9.86
C SER A 101 -3.88 -2.40 8.88
N VAL A 102 -4.98 -2.61 8.15
CA VAL A 102 -5.52 -1.53 7.31
C VAL A 102 -5.96 -0.37 8.20
N LYS A 103 -6.45 -0.64 9.42
CA LYS A 103 -6.88 0.40 10.36
C LYS A 103 -5.75 1.32 10.80
N GLU A 104 -4.57 0.77 11.05
CA GLU A 104 -3.36 1.56 11.30
C GLU A 104 -3.01 2.42 10.08
N LEU A 105 -3.16 1.88 8.87
CA LEU A 105 -2.89 2.63 7.65
C LEU A 105 -3.91 3.76 7.39
N GLU A 106 -5.19 3.56 7.67
CA GLU A 106 -6.21 4.61 7.64
C GLU A 106 -5.86 5.74 8.60
N SER A 107 -5.44 5.38 9.82
CA SER A 107 -5.00 6.35 10.83
C SER A 107 -3.79 7.17 10.35
N LEU A 108 -2.90 6.58 9.55
CA LEU A 108 -1.72 7.23 8.99
C LEU A 108 -2.02 8.12 7.78
N THR A 109 -3.00 7.74 6.95
CA THR A 109 -3.25 8.36 5.64
C THR A 109 -4.49 9.26 5.62
N GLY A 110 -5.41 9.09 6.57
CA GLY A 110 -6.72 9.73 6.58
C GLY A 110 -7.68 9.17 5.52
N LEU A 111 -7.35 8.03 4.90
CA LEU A 111 -8.20 7.36 3.93
C LEU A 111 -9.18 6.40 4.63
N ASP A 112 -10.26 6.07 3.91
CA ASP A 112 -11.27 5.08 4.28
C ASP A 112 -11.28 3.99 3.19
N PHE A 113 -10.64 2.85 3.48
CA PHE A 113 -10.49 1.75 2.53
C PHE A 113 -11.72 0.85 2.57
N PHE A 114 -12.04 0.21 1.45
CA PHE A 114 -13.23 -0.66 1.35
C PHE A 114 -14.56 0.03 1.71
N SER A 115 -14.62 1.37 1.66
CA SER A 115 -15.76 2.21 2.02
C SER A 115 -17.08 1.90 1.26
N ALA A 116 -16.99 1.15 0.16
CA ALA A 116 -18.17 0.64 -0.57
C ALA A 116 -18.82 -0.60 0.08
N LEU A 117 -18.16 -1.23 1.07
CA LEU A 117 -18.66 -2.42 1.78
C LEU A 117 -19.43 -2.03 3.05
N PRO A 118 -20.33 -2.88 3.56
CA PRO A 118 -20.94 -2.68 4.87
C PRO A 118 -19.89 -2.61 5.99
N GLN A 119 -20.14 -1.79 7.02
CA GLN A 119 -19.21 -1.59 8.15
C GLN A 119 -18.78 -2.91 8.81
N SER A 120 -19.70 -3.86 8.99
CA SER A 120 -19.37 -5.15 9.60
C SER A 120 -18.42 -6.01 8.77
N VAL A 121 -18.32 -5.75 7.46
CA VAL A 121 -17.33 -6.37 6.57
C VAL A 121 -16.02 -5.61 6.64
N GLN A 122 -16.05 -4.27 6.57
CA GLN A 122 -14.90 -3.40 6.80
C GLN A 122 -14.16 -3.76 8.11
N ASP A 123 -14.88 -3.85 9.23
CA ASP A 123 -14.34 -4.22 10.54
C ASP A 123 -13.70 -5.61 10.59
N LYS A 124 -13.99 -6.49 9.63
CA LYS A 124 -13.30 -7.79 9.50
C LYS A 124 -12.03 -7.68 8.66
N LEU A 125 -12.08 -6.88 7.59
CA LEU A 125 -10.97 -6.69 6.65
C LEU A 125 -9.89 -5.75 7.19
N GLU A 126 -10.25 -4.81 8.07
CA GLU A 126 -9.37 -3.73 8.48
C GLU A 126 -8.50 -4.02 9.70
N LYS A 127 -8.73 -5.15 10.36
CA LYS A 127 -8.07 -5.54 11.61
C LYS A 127 -6.59 -5.87 11.47
#